data_AF-A0A1C7NKD4-F1
#
_entry.id   AF-A0A1C7NKD4-F1
#
_cell.length_a   1.000
_cell.length_b   1.000
_cell.length_c   1.000
_cell.angle_alpha   90.00
_cell.angle_beta   90.00
_cell.angle_gamma   90.00
#
_symmetry.space_group_name_H-M   'P 1'
#
loop_
_entity.id
_entity.type
_entity.pdbx_description
1 polymer ?
#
loop_
_entity_poly.entity_id
_entity_poly.type
_entity_poly.pdbx_seq_one_letter_code
_entity_poly.pdbx_strand_id
1 'polypeptide(L)'
;MLDFLKKPSFLFGAKGSKLQEIKQKQRQIQYDIIDRSPLLIQPVEREGTELVLPQQIGPFKLIDTGTVVFDEPGFHTRNFIFPVGYTVQTLYPSAINPKTYTLMTARIIHGGSRPHFLVQAADQPRHPVTRPTAIGAWAPFIKNACFIRRGYTPDCLPYKEGLRLYGFENDTIKSALQDLPNVSRLDRYVRKKTQLMNSKQTSDALE
;
A
#
# COMPACT_ATOMS: atom_id res chain seq x y z
N MET A 1 11.86 -45.66 -55.35
CA MET A 1 10.73 -45.10 -54.57
C MET A 1 11.35 -44.26 -53.47
N LEU A 2 11.16 -42.95 -53.62
CA LEU A 2 11.54 -41.78 -52.81
C LEU A 2 12.58 -41.82 -51.67
N ASP A 3 13.52 -40.91 -51.88
CA ASP A 3 14.37 -40.16 -50.96
C ASP A 3 13.63 -39.25 -49.95
N PHE A 4 14.41 -38.77 -48.97
CA PHE A 4 14.38 -37.43 -48.36
C PHE A 4 13.68 -37.16 -46.99
N LEU A 5 14.55 -36.75 -46.04
CA LEU A 5 14.47 -35.61 -45.08
C LEU A 5 14.20 -35.84 -43.57
N LYS A 6 15.31 -35.68 -42.84
CA LYS A 6 15.53 -34.84 -41.63
C LYS A 6 14.28 -34.13 -41.08
N LYS A 7 13.91 -34.46 -39.85
CA LYS A 7 13.02 -33.63 -39.02
C LYS A 7 13.73 -32.31 -38.64
N PRO A 8 13.05 -31.16 -38.71
CA PRO A 8 13.65 -29.86 -38.41
C PRO A 8 13.84 -29.67 -36.91
N SER A 9 15.03 -29.24 -36.52
CA SER A 9 15.30 -28.53 -35.28
C SER A 9 14.54 -27.20 -35.32
N PHE A 10 13.47 -27.09 -34.53
CA PHE A 10 12.79 -25.80 -34.32
C PHE A 10 13.65 -24.92 -33.40
N LEU A 11 14.43 -24.03 -34.01
CA LEU A 11 14.98 -22.85 -33.37
C LEU A 11 13.84 -21.86 -33.08
N PHE A 12 13.21 -21.97 -31.92
CA PHE A 12 12.30 -20.92 -31.41
C PHE A 12 13.11 -19.85 -30.65
N GLY A 13 13.45 -18.80 -31.38
CA GLY A 13 13.26 -17.41 -30.93
C GLY A 13 14.10 -16.85 -29.77
N ALA A 14 15.33 -16.42 -30.07
CA ALA A 14 16.10 -15.45 -29.28
C ALA A 14 15.45 -14.05 -29.16
N LYS A 15 14.20 -13.87 -29.60
CA LYS A 15 13.45 -12.59 -29.54
C LYS A 15 12.67 -12.40 -28.23
N GLY A 16 12.49 -13.46 -27.43
CA GLY A 16 11.82 -13.39 -26.12
C GLY A 16 12.70 -12.86 -24.99
N SER A 17 14.00 -13.13 -25.01
CA SER A 17 14.93 -12.78 -23.91
C SER A 17 15.28 -11.29 -23.90
N LYS A 18 15.62 -10.70 -25.05
CA LYS A 18 16.00 -9.29 -25.15
C LYS A 18 14.86 -8.34 -24.76
N LEU A 19 13.62 -8.67 -25.11
CA LEU A 19 12.45 -7.89 -24.70
C LEU A 19 12.18 -8.00 -23.19
N GLN A 20 12.42 -9.17 -22.59
CA GLN A 20 12.30 -9.37 -21.14
C GLN A 20 13.39 -8.62 -20.37
N GLU A 21 14.63 -8.65 -20.85
CA GLU A 21 15.74 -7.88 -20.30
C GLU A 21 15.48 -6.37 -20.37
N ILE A 22 15.00 -5.87 -21.52
CA ILE A 22 14.63 -4.45 -21.67
C ILE A 22 13.53 -4.08 -20.68
N LYS A 23 12.46 -4.90 -20.56
CA LYS A 23 11.38 -4.66 -19.59
C LYS A 23 11.88 -4.69 -18.14
N GLN A 24 12.81 -5.58 -17.81
CA GLN A 24 13.41 -5.65 -16.47
C GLN A 24 14.28 -4.43 -16.18
N LYS A 25 15.12 -4.03 -17.13
CA LYS A 25 15.97 -2.83 -17.03
C LYS A 25 15.11 -1.56 -16.93
N GLN A 26 14.04 -1.44 -17.71
CA GLN A 26 13.08 -0.34 -17.62
C GLN A 26 12.39 -0.29 -16.25
N ARG A 27 11.94 -1.44 -15.72
CA ARG A 27 11.37 -1.51 -14.36
C ARG A 27 12.37 -1.11 -13.29
N GLN A 28 13.63 -1.53 -13.42
CA GLN A 28 14.69 -1.16 -12.47
C GLN A 28 14.96 0.34 -12.50
N ILE A 29 15.10 0.93 -13.69
CA ILE A 29 15.27 2.38 -13.86
C ILE A 29 14.08 3.14 -13.27
N GLN A 30 12.85 2.69 -13.55
CA GLN A 30 11.65 3.29 -13.00
C GLN A 30 11.64 3.20 -11.46
N TYR A 31 12.04 2.06 -10.89
CA TYR A 31 12.17 1.89 -9.45
C TYR A 31 13.19 2.86 -8.85
N ASP A 32 14.38 2.96 -9.44
CA ASP A 32 15.45 3.85 -8.97
C ASP A 32 15.06 5.33 -9.07
N ILE A 33 14.29 5.72 -10.09
CA ILE A 33 13.74 7.08 -10.23
C ILE A 33 12.76 7.35 -9.09
N ILE A 34 11.75 6.49 -8.91
CA ILE A 34 10.73 6.65 -7.85
C ILE A 34 11.38 6.67 -6.45
N ASP A 35 12.42 5.87 -6.25
CA ASP A 35 13.16 5.81 -5.00
C ASP A 35 13.87 7.13 -4.68
N ARG A 36 14.42 7.82 -5.69
CA ARG A 36 15.10 9.11 -5.55
C ARG A 36 14.16 10.31 -5.57
N SER A 37 12.95 10.17 -6.09
CA SER A 37 11.96 11.25 -6.11
C SER A 37 11.55 11.66 -4.70
N PRO A 38 11.40 12.98 -4.44
CA PRO A 38 10.88 13.45 -3.17
C PRO A 38 9.42 13.02 -3.00
N LEU A 39 8.99 12.86 -1.75
CA LEU A 39 7.60 12.72 -1.38
C LEU A 39 6.88 14.05 -1.61
N LEU A 40 5.82 14.02 -2.43
CA LEU A 40 4.99 15.19 -2.65
C LEU A 40 3.91 15.23 -1.57
N ILE A 41 4.02 16.20 -0.66
CA ILE A 41 3.15 16.27 0.51
C ILE A 41 2.10 17.36 0.34
N GLN A 42 0.83 17.01 0.59
CA GLN A 42 -0.21 18.00 0.81
C GLN A 42 0.08 18.79 2.10
N PRO A 43 -0.37 20.06 2.19
CA PRO A 43 -0.39 20.79 3.45
C PRO A 43 -1.19 20.02 4.51
N VAL A 44 -0.66 19.97 5.72
CA VAL A 44 -1.28 19.36 6.91
C VAL A 44 -0.98 20.21 8.13
N GLU A 45 -1.86 20.15 9.12
CA GLU A 45 -1.69 20.90 10.36
C GLU A 45 -0.60 20.26 11.22
N ARG A 46 0.29 21.09 11.76
CA ARG A 46 1.42 20.63 12.58
C ARG A 46 1.64 21.55 13.77
N GLU A 47 1.94 20.95 14.92
CA GLU A 47 2.46 21.64 16.10
C GLU A 47 3.96 21.34 16.19
N GLY A 48 4.79 22.30 15.77
CA GLY A 48 6.22 22.07 15.59
C GLY A 48 6.48 21.03 14.49
N THR A 49 7.12 19.92 14.86
CA THR A 49 7.36 18.79 13.93
C THR A 49 6.25 17.75 13.95
N GLU A 50 5.38 17.76 14.96
CA GLU A 50 4.36 16.74 15.14
C GLU A 50 3.11 17.06 14.32
N LEU A 51 2.51 16.01 13.76
CA LEU A 51 1.25 16.10 13.04
C LEU A 51 0.10 16.18 14.03
N VAL A 52 -0.79 17.16 13.88
CA VAL A 52 -2.01 17.25 14.70
C VAL A 52 -2.98 16.16 14.27
N LEU A 53 -3.46 15.34 15.21
CA LEU A 53 -4.36 14.23 14.93
C LEU A 53 -5.73 14.42 15.63
N PRO A 54 -6.83 13.92 15.03
CA PRO A 54 -6.89 13.22 13.75
C PRO A 54 -6.80 14.17 12.54
N GLN A 55 -6.10 13.75 11.48
CA GLN A 55 -5.87 14.56 10.27
C GLN A 55 -6.51 13.93 9.03
N GLN A 56 -7.22 14.74 8.24
CA GLN A 56 -7.68 14.33 6.90
C GLN A 56 -6.54 14.47 5.87
N ILE A 57 -6.24 13.40 5.14
CA ILE A 57 -5.17 13.27 4.15
C ILE A 57 -5.71 12.51 2.93
N GLY A 58 -6.10 13.22 1.88
CA GLY A 58 -6.81 12.65 0.73
C GLY A 58 -8.06 11.86 1.16
N PRO A 59 -8.21 10.58 0.76
CA PRO A 59 -9.36 9.74 1.14
C PRO A 59 -9.23 9.10 2.53
N PHE A 60 -8.14 9.41 3.25
CA PHE A 60 -7.83 8.82 4.55
C PHE A 60 -7.99 9.85 5.66
N LYS A 61 -8.59 9.43 6.76
CA LYS A 61 -8.51 10.12 8.05
C LYS A 61 -7.50 9.38 8.92
N LEU A 62 -6.32 9.96 9.09
CA LEU A 62 -5.29 9.43 9.97
C LEU A 62 -5.69 9.71 11.42
N ILE A 63 -5.84 8.66 12.21
CA ILE A 63 -6.31 8.75 13.60
C ILE A 63 -5.13 8.68 14.57
N ASP A 64 -4.17 7.79 14.29
CA ASP A 64 -3.00 7.56 15.12
C ASP A 64 -1.81 7.17 14.22
N THR A 65 -0.63 7.75 14.45
CA THR A 65 0.61 7.41 13.72
C THR A 65 1.30 6.18 14.28
N GLY A 66 0.98 5.77 15.51
CA GLY A 66 1.54 4.63 16.22
C GLY A 66 2.97 4.85 16.72
N THR A 67 3.59 3.77 17.20
CA THR A 67 4.95 3.75 17.74
C THR A 67 5.87 2.85 16.90
N VAL A 68 7.04 3.37 16.54
CA VAL A 68 8.04 2.63 15.75
C VAL A 68 8.67 1.52 16.60
N VAL A 69 8.59 0.29 16.10
CA VAL A 69 9.32 -0.88 16.60
C VAL A 69 10.62 -0.97 15.79
N PHE A 70 11.76 -0.66 16.41
CA PHE A 70 13.06 -0.55 15.73
C PHE A 70 13.98 -1.75 15.98
N ASP A 71 13.70 -2.53 17.02
CA ASP A 71 14.42 -3.73 17.45
C ASP A 71 14.01 -4.99 16.69
N GLU A 72 12.87 -4.95 16.00
CA GLU A 72 12.38 -6.06 15.19
C GLU A 72 12.37 -5.71 13.68
N PRO A 73 13.20 -6.35 12.84
CA PRO A 73 13.36 -5.99 11.42
C PRO A 73 12.12 -6.29 10.56
N GLY A 74 11.11 -6.97 11.13
CA GLY A 74 9.84 -7.25 10.47
C GLY A 74 8.91 -6.04 10.36
N PHE A 75 9.14 -4.97 11.13
CA PHE A 75 8.25 -3.80 11.23
C PHE A 75 8.52 -2.67 10.25
N HIS A 76 9.50 -2.83 9.36
CA HIS A 76 9.75 -1.91 8.27
C HIS A 76 10.31 -2.66 7.08
N THR A 77 10.22 -2.02 5.92
CA THR A 77 10.95 -2.40 4.72
C THR A 77 11.85 -1.23 4.33
N ARG A 78 12.47 -1.30 3.16
CA ARG A 78 13.17 -0.15 2.59
C ARG A 78 12.28 1.09 2.42
N ASN A 79 10.99 0.88 2.10
CA ASN A 79 10.08 1.93 1.65
C ASN A 79 8.96 2.26 2.64
N PHE A 80 8.65 1.34 3.55
CA PHE A 80 7.49 1.44 4.45
C PHE A 80 7.89 1.19 5.89
N ILE A 81 7.27 1.92 6.81
CA ILE A 81 7.35 1.72 8.26
C ILE A 81 5.95 1.27 8.70
N PHE A 82 5.86 0.29 9.59
CA PHE A 82 4.60 -0.24 10.12
C PHE A 82 4.52 -0.03 11.64
N PRO A 83 4.29 1.20 12.12
CA PRO A 83 4.26 1.46 13.57
C PRO A 83 3.11 0.73 14.25
N VAL A 84 3.35 0.14 15.42
CA VAL A 84 2.29 -0.49 16.23
C VAL A 84 1.36 0.60 16.76
N GLY A 85 0.04 0.39 16.65
CA GLY A 85 -0.96 1.39 17.04
C GLY A 85 -1.39 2.32 15.91
N TYR A 86 -0.65 2.35 14.78
CA TYR A 86 -1.03 3.09 13.58
C TYR A 86 -2.50 2.80 13.24
N THR A 87 -3.30 3.85 13.07
CA THR A 87 -4.74 3.75 12.84
C THR A 87 -5.17 4.75 11.77
N VAL A 88 -5.81 4.25 10.71
CA VAL A 88 -6.38 5.07 9.64
C VAL A 88 -7.82 4.67 9.37
N GLN A 89 -8.62 5.63 8.96
CA GLN A 89 -10.00 5.43 8.52
C GLN A 89 -10.16 5.84 7.06
N THR A 90 -10.96 5.08 6.31
CA THR A 90 -11.38 5.47 4.96
C THR A 90 -12.78 4.93 4.67
N LEU A 91 -13.52 5.57 3.77
CA LEU A 91 -14.78 5.03 3.29
C LEU A 91 -14.52 3.97 2.23
N TYR A 92 -15.19 2.83 2.33
CA TYR A 92 -15.11 1.76 1.35
C TYR A 92 -16.51 1.20 1.06
N PRO A 93 -16.76 0.67 -0.15
CA PRO A 93 -18.02 0.00 -0.43
C PRO A 93 -18.34 -1.08 0.62
N SER A 94 -19.52 -1.03 1.22
CA SER A 94 -19.93 -2.00 2.24
C SER A 94 -19.87 -3.42 1.69
N ALA A 95 -19.39 -4.35 2.52
CA ALA A 95 -19.31 -5.77 2.21
C ALA A 95 -20.62 -6.54 2.48
N ILE A 96 -21.63 -5.88 3.06
CA ILE A 96 -22.92 -6.49 3.41
C ILE A 96 -24.12 -5.74 2.80
N ASN A 97 -23.94 -4.51 2.33
CA ASN A 97 -24.97 -3.73 1.66
C ASN A 97 -24.46 -3.15 0.33
N PRO A 98 -24.95 -3.62 -0.83
CA PRO A 98 -24.42 -3.22 -2.13
C PRO A 98 -24.64 -1.74 -2.47
N LYS A 99 -25.56 -1.06 -1.77
CA LYS A 99 -25.98 0.32 -2.06
C LYS A 99 -25.24 1.37 -1.22
N THR A 100 -24.39 0.95 -0.29
CA THR A 100 -23.80 1.86 0.70
C THR A 100 -22.28 1.75 0.77
N TYR A 101 -21.67 2.79 1.31
CA TYR A 101 -20.30 2.79 1.79
C TYR A 101 -20.31 2.67 3.31
N THR A 102 -19.25 2.13 3.87
CA THR A 102 -19.05 2.03 5.31
C THR A 102 -17.68 2.55 5.68
N LEU A 103 -17.55 3.06 6.90
CA LEU A 103 -16.27 3.49 7.43
C LEU A 103 -15.44 2.25 7.78
N MET A 104 -14.27 2.14 7.17
CA MET A 104 -13.30 1.10 7.45
C MET A 104 -12.21 1.65 8.34
N THR A 105 -11.96 1.02 9.49
CA THR A 105 -10.84 1.33 10.37
C THR A 105 -9.77 0.27 10.18
N ALA A 106 -8.59 0.69 9.70
CA ALA A 106 -7.43 -0.17 9.50
C ALA A 106 -6.34 0.16 10.54
N ARG A 107 -5.74 -0.87 11.15
CA ARG A 107 -4.77 -0.74 12.23
C ARG A 107 -3.57 -1.67 12.08
N ILE A 108 -2.43 -1.23 12.58
CA ILE A 108 -1.27 -2.11 12.80
C ILE A 108 -1.25 -2.53 14.27
N ILE A 109 -1.14 -3.84 14.50
CA ILE A 109 -0.98 -4.42 15.82
C ILE A 109 0.33 -5.22 15.88
N HIS A 110 0.88 -5.40 17.08
CA HIS A 110 2.08 -6.20 17.28
C HIS A 110 1.75 -7.69 17.09
N GLY A 111 2.40 -8.35 16.13
CA GLY A 111 2.18 -9.76 15.79
C GLY A 111 3.32 -10.68 16.26
N GLY A 112 4.00 -10.36 17.36
CA GLY A 112 5.35 -10.87 17.62
C GLY A 112 6.32 -10.27 16.61
N SER A 113 7.13 -11.09 15.94
CA SER A 113 8.27 -10.71 15.08
C SER A 113 7.97 -9.82 13.84
N ARG A 114 6.72 -9.43 13.62
CA ARG A 114 6.22 -8.70 12.44
C ARG A 114 4.87 -8.04 12.74
N PRO A 115 4.47 -7.02 11.96
CA PRO A 115 3.16 -6.40 12.13
C PRO A 115 2.05 -7.35 11.71
N HIS A 116 0.94 -7.28 12.45
CA HIS A 116 -0.34 -7.81 12.02
C HIS A 116 -1.23 -6.65 11.56
N PHE A 117 -1.96 -6.89 10.49
CA PHE A 117 -2.82 -5.95 9.80
C PHE A 117 -4.26 -6.26 10.21
N LEU A 118 -4.91 -5.31 10.89
CA LEU A 118 -6.30 -5.41 11.34
C LEU A 118 -7.19 -4.48 10.52
N VAL A 119 -8.33 -4.97 10.05
CA VAL A 119 -9.37 -4.16 9.41
C VAL A 119 -10.72 -4.44 10.08
N GLN A 120 -11.47 -3.39 10.37
CA GLN A 120 -12.81 -3.45 10.95
C GLN A 120 -13.74 -2.52 10.18
N ALA A 121 -14.87 -3.05 9.70
CA ALA A 121 -15.92 -2.27 9.09
C ALA A 121 -16.91 -1.78 10.16
N ALA A 122 -17.33 -0.51 10.09
CA ALA A 122 -18.28 0.07 11.02
C ALA A 122 -19.67 -0.61 10.96
N ASP A 123 -20.03 -1.19 9.81
CA ASP A 123 -21.27 -1.94 9.62
C ASP A 123 -21.19 -3.41 10.09
N GLN A 124 -19.99 -3.87 10.46
CA GLN A 124 -19.73 -5.22 10.98
C GLN A 124 -18.77 -5.15 12.19
N PRO A 125 -19.13 -4.44 13.27
CA PRO A 125 -18.20 -4.12 14.36
C PRO A 125 -17.71 -5.35 15.13
N ARG A 126 -18.45 -6.46 15.11
CA ARG A 126 -18.09 -7.72 15.79
C ARG A 126 -17.22 -8.66 14.94
N HIS A 127 -16.87 -8.26 13.72
CA HIS A 127 -16.12 -9.09 12.78
C HIS A 127 -14.83 -8.40 12.27
N PRO A 128 -13.93 -7.96 13.17
CA PRO A 128 -12.62 -7.49 12.73
C PRO A 128 -11.83 -8.65 12.09
N VAL A 129 -11.07 -8.34 11.04
CA VAL A 129 -10.19 -9.30 10.38
C VAL A 129 -8.75 -8.91 10.68
N THR A 130 -7.99 -9.83 11.28
CA THR A 130 -6.55 -9.66 11.51
C THR A 130 -5.76 -10.69 10.73
N ARG A 131 -4.74 -10.26 9.98
CA ARG A 131 -3.87 -11.12 9.17
C ARG A 131 -2.42 -10.63 9.21
N PRO A 132 -1.44 -11.50 8.93
CA PRO A 132 -0.04 -11.10 8.84
C PRO A 132 0.31 -10.30 7.57
N THR A 133 -0.64 -10.08 6.65
CA THR A 133 -0.44 -9.30 5.43
C THR A 133 -1.59 -8.32 5.21
N ALA A 134 -1.27 -7.12 4.71
CA ALA A 134 -2.25 -6.07 4.44
C ALA A 134 -3.36 -6.53 3.49
N ILE A 135 -2.97 -7.18 2.38
CA ILE A 135 -3.92 -7.75 1.41
C ILE A 135 -4.81 -8.80 2.07
N GLY A 136 -4.24 -9.67 2.91
CA GLY A 136 -5.00 -10.71 3.59
C GLY A 136 -6.08 -10.13 4.50
N ALA A 137 -5.79 -9.04 5.21
CA ALA A 137 -6.74 -8.40 6.11
C ALA A 137 -7.91 -7.75 5.35
N TRP A 138 -7.63 -7.10 4.22
CA TRP A 138 -8.65 -6.46 3.39
C TRP A 138 -9.43 -7.42 2.48
N ALA A 139 -8.84 -8.54 2.08
CA ALA A 139 -9.41 -9.43 1.07
C ALA A 139 -10.87 -9.85 1.32
N PRO A 140 -11.31 -10.19 2.56
CA PRO A 140 -12.71 -10.54 2.79
C PRO A 140 -13.67 -9.40 2.46
N PHE A 141 -13.33 -8.17 2.83
CA PHE A 141 -14.17 -7.00 2.56
C PHE A 141 -14.25 -6.70 1.07
N ILE A 142 -13.11 -6.75 0.36
CA ILE A 142 -13.06 -6.46 -1.08
C ILE A 142 -13.82 -7.53 -1.87
N LYS A 143 -13.59 -8.81 -1.57
CA LYS A 143 -14.26 -9.93 -2.24
C LYS A 143 -15.77 -9.86 -2.05
N ASN A 144 -16.23 -9.65 -0.82
CA ASN A 144 -17.66 -9.59 -0.51
C ASN A 144 -18.31 -8.36 -1.13
N ALA A 145 -17.68 -7.18 -1.01
CA ALA A 145 -18.17 -5.94 -1.61
C ALA A 145 -18.29 -6.03 -3.14
N CYS A 146 -17.34 -6.70 -3.80
CA CYS A 146 -17.40 -7.00 -5.24
C CYS A 146 -18.53 -7.99 -5.54
N PHE A 147 -18.59 -9.10 -4.82
CA PHE A 147 -19.57 -10.17 -5.01
C PHE A 147 -21.01 -9.67 -4.93
N ILE A 148 -21.36 -8.91 -3.89
CA ILE A 148 -22.74 -8.43 -3.71
C ILE A 148 -23.14 -7.36 -4.75
N ARG A 149 -22.19 -6.72 -5.42
CA ARG A 149 -22.44 -5.67 -6.44
C ARG A 149 -22.39 -6.19 -7.86
N ARG A 150 -21.53 -7.16 -8.14
CA ARG A 150 -21.17 -7.59 -9.50
C ARG A 150 -21.22 -9.11 -9.70
N GLY A 151 -21.45 -9.89 -8.65
CA GLY A 151 -21.27 -11.34 -8.68
C GLY A 151 -19.80 -11.77 -8.61
N TYR A 152 -19.54 -13.06 -8.81
CA TYR A 152 -18.18 -13.61 -8.78
C TYR A 152 -17.48 -13.39 -10.13
N THR A 153 -16.58 -12.41 -10.22
CA THR A 153 -15.74 -12.18 -11.41
C THR A 153 -14.25 -12.30 -11.05
N PRO A 154 -13.37 -12.71 -12.01
CA PRO A 154 -11.92 -12.75 -11.79
C PRO A 154 -11.31 -11.42 -11.34
N ASP A 155 -11.95 -10.30 -11.73
CA ASP A 155 -11.52 -8.94 -11.40
C ASP A 155 -11.74 -8.57 -9.92
N CYS A 156 -12.46 -9.38 -9.15
CA CYS A 156 -12.70 -9.15 -7.72
C CYS A 156 -11.46 -9.42 -6.84
N LEU A 157 -10.31 -9.79 -7.41
CA LEU A 157 -9.10 -10.17 -6.66
C LEU A 157 -8.20 -8.95 -6.37
N PRO A 158 -7.94 -8.61 -5.08
CA PRO A 158 -7.25 -7.37 -4.71
C PRO A 158 -5.74 -7.57 -4.59
N TYR A 159 -5.07 -8.07 -5.62
CA TYR A 159 -3.65 -8.43 -5.51
C TYR A 159 -2.70 -7.23 -5.29
N LYS A 160 -3.18 -5.98 -5.40
CA LYS A 160 -2.30 -4.80 -5.41
C LYS A 160 -2.67 -3.65 -4.46
N GLU A 161 -3.78 -3.71 -3.73
CA GLU A 161 -4.28 -2.52 -3.01
C GLU A 161 -4.10 -2.56 -1.49
N GLY A 162 -3.57 -3.66 -0.94
CA GLY A 162 -3.52 -3.84 0.52
C GLY A 162 -2.84 -2.68 1.25
N LEU A 163 -1.61 -2.31 0.89
CA LEU A 163 -0.88 -1.21 1.53
C LEU A 163 -1.47 0.17 1.21
N ARG A 164 -1.99 0.35 -0.01
CA ARG A 164 -2.71 1.55 -0.43
C ARG A 164 -3.91 1.82 0.46
N LEU A 165 -4.71 0.81 0.79
CA LEU A 165 -5.90 0.94 1.65
C LEU A 165 -5.55 1.17 3.14
N TYR A 166 -4.30 0.95 3.52
CA TYR A 166 -3.76 1.40 4.81
C TYR A 166 -3.15 2.81 4.73
N GLY A 167 -3.22 3.49 3.58
CA GLY A 167 -2.63 4.82 3.41
C GLY A 167 -1.10 4.85 3.31
N PHE A 168 -0.41 3.71 3.42
CA PHE A 168 1.06 3.68 3.40
C PHE A 168 1.68 4.12 2.07
N GLU A 169 0.90 4.13 0.98
CA GLU A 169 1.34 4.65 -0.32
C GLU A 169 1.17 6.17 -0.45
N ASN A 170 0.43 6.82 0.45
CA ASN A 170 0.25 8.28 0.46
C ASN A 170 1.52 8.96 0.98
N ASP A 171 2.04 9.92 0.21
CA ASP A 171 3.32 10.57 0.49
C ASP A 171 3.29 11.47 1.74
N THR A 172 2.15 12.09 2.06
CA THR A 172 1.99 12.84 3.31
C THR A 172 1.96 11.92 4.53
N ILE A 173 1.28 10.77 4.44
CA ILE A 173 1.32 9.77 5.51
C ILE A 173 2.74 9.25 5.68
N LYS A 174 3.43 8.86 4.59
CA LYS A 174 4.84 8.44 4.66
C LYS A 174 5.71 9.50 5.32
N SER A 175 5.54 10.76 4.94
CA SER A 175 6.25 11.90 5.53
C SER A 175 6.02 11.97 7.04
N ALA A 176 4.77 11.91 7.49
CA ALA A 176 4.43 11.90 8.91
C ALA A 176 5.06 10.71 9.66
N LEU A 177 5.05 9.51 9.06
CA LEU A 177 5.66 8.32 9.67
C LEU A 177 7.19 8.43 9.76
N GLN A 178 7.85 9.12 8.83
CA GLN A 178 9.30 9.36 8.88
C GLN A 178 9.71 10.29 10.01
N ASP A 179 8.83 11.20 10.41
CA ASP A 179 9.08 12.18 11.46
C ASP A 179 8.93 11.58 12.87
N LEU A 180 8.48 10.32 12.97
CA LEU A 180 8.35 9.64 14.25
C LEU A 180 9.71 9.39 14.95
N PRO A 181 9.70 9.34 16.29
CA PRO A 181 10.87 8.92 17.06
C PRO A 181 11.37 7.53 16.63
N ASN A 182 12.67 7.29 16.81
CA ASN A 182 13.36 6.02 16.49
C ASN A 182 13.42 5.61 15.01
N VAL A 183 12.84 6.37 14.07
CA VAL A 183 12.97 6.06 12.62
C VAL A 183 14.42 6.02 12.15
N SER A 184 15.29 6.86 12.72
CA SER A 184 16.73 6.87 12.42
C SER A 184 17.46 5.58 12.81
N ARG A 185 16.84 4.72 13.63
CA ARG A 185 17.40 3.44 14.10
C ARG A 185 17.00 2.26 13.22
N LEU A 186 16.14 2.48 12.23
CA LEU A 186 15.69 1.45 11.29
C LEU A 186 16.81 1.15 10.28
N ASP A 187 17.40 -0.03 10.39
CA ASP A 187 18.58 -0.48 9.62
C ASP A 187 18.41 -0.45 8.09
N ARG A 188 17.22 -0.76 7.58
CA ARG A 188 16.93 -0.87 6.13
C ARG A 188 16.12 0.29 5.57
N TYR A 189 15.48 1.08 6.42
CA TYR A 189 14.55 2.10 5.96
C TYR A 189 15.30 3.26 5.29
N VAL A 190 14.85 3.67 4.11
CA VAL A 190 15.47 4.79 3.38
C VAL A 190 14.58 6.02 3.49
N ARG A 191 15.05 7.02 4.24
CA ARG A 191 14.36 8.31 4.37
C ARG A 191 14.33 9.04 3.04
N LYS A 192 13.15 9.48 2.61
CA LYS A 192 12.94 10.32 1.43
C LYS A 192 12.83 11.79 1.82
N LYS A 193 13.34 12.65 0.95
CA LYS A 193 13.13 14.09 1.03
C LYS A 193 11.65 14.41 0.79
N THR A 194 11.16 15.49 1.37
CA THR A 194 9.78 15.94 1.24
C THR A 194 9.72 17.26 0.49
N GLN A 195 8.71 17.41 -0.35
CA GLN A 195 8.42 18.63 -1.10
C GLN A 195 6.93 18.93 -1.00
N LEU A 196 6.56 20.16 -0.63
CA LEU A 196 5.16 20.58 -0.60
C LEU A 196 4.60 20.63 -2.02
N MET A 197 3.37 20.12 -2.18
CA MET A 197 2.62 20.21 -3.42
C MET A 197 2.40 21.67 -3.81
N ASN A 198 2.49 21.96 -5.11
CA ASN A 198 2.08 23.24 -5.65
C ASN A 198 0.56 23.30 -5.87
N SER A 199 0.01 24.49 -6.12
CA SER A 199 -1.44 24.71 -6.24
C SER A 199 -2.14 23.81 -7.27
N LYS A 200 -1.47 23.49 -8.38
CA LYS A 200 -1.99 22.57 -9.43
C LYS A 200 -1.98 21.11 -8.99
N GLN A 201 -0.98 20.68 -8.23
CA GLN A 201 -0.91 19.31 -7.69
C GLN A 201 -1.92 19.09 -6.55
N THR A 202 -2.22 20.15 -5.80
CA THR A 202 -3.21 20.11 -4.72
C THR A 202 -4.63 19.87 -5.23
N SER A 203 -5.01 20.44 -6.38
CA SER A 203 -6.35 20.20 -6.97
C SER A 203 -6.53 18.74 -7.38
N ASP A 204 -5.53 18.16 -8.04
CA ASP A 204 -5.59 16.79 -8.56
C ASP A 204 -5.58 15.71 -7.44
N ALA A 205 -5.12 16.07 -6.23
CA ALA A 205 -5.05 15.16 -5.08
C ALA A 205 -6.33 15.14 -4.23
N LEU A 206 -7.24 16.11 -4.44
CA LEU A 206 -8.51 16.25 -3.72
C LEU A 206 -9.72 15.70 -4.48
N GLU A 207 -9.55 15.40 -5.79
CA GLU A 207 -10.52 14.68 -6.63
C GLU A 207 -10.37 13.15 -6.52
#